data_AF-A0A2M7GAV3-F1
#
_entry.id   AF-A0A2M7GAV3-F1
#
_cell.length_a   1.000
_cell.length_b   1.000
_cell.length_c   1.000
_cell.angle_alpha   90.00
_cell.angle_beta   90.00
_cell.angle_gamma   90.00
#
_symmetry.space_group_name_H-M   'P 1'
#
loop_
_entity.id
_entity.type
_entity.pdbx_description
1 polymer ?
#
loop_
_entity_poly.entity_id
_entity_poly.type
_entity_poly.pdbx_seq_one_letter_code
_entity_poly.pdbx_strand_id
1 'polypeptide(L)'
;MLKFWKLSGAKILWASFLVCLALFLMIAGFEFFLKHQIRADYQRNYQTSAEKASQLLSEDLGPLLQIAKVDAAYSTRTLQKIRDSVFSVEVGSSAYLILLDKAGVFLHHPNRDWGLASVHASRYFPAEATRAIEETLKNSQRKFVRYTDRGQVFWLFLEPLSEKPFFMGLVCSESELTELPDAQRFALLRFLSGSFALILGISLLLELWRFSRVEIKRLSWLFSLALLANLGYAWYLQIHVNPSPVESQSLGSPTDLTRYRALLQIHGTGSYLPDPILVPTGLRIRSLSFEKPDIVRISGYYWQKFPRWRRGMISPESKGIFFPEAREVRFRDAFSRLASGYELSGQYFELVLQQGMNHSHYPLNRETVNLHFSVPEQAENIALIPDLDAYPKATKPGLDTALRIDGWDIYASAFHYLLTDRHPLSELHEKSEGQVPELNLKIYVRRSFWGVVILNLIYVGMVLLLLFWVLIRTTSAYYELYRPLDIFGPAMGLLFPLLFAQSNLHLGVIGVERLFYLDYFYFMVYLAIVLVSAHFLFWAPQKATVLNREDGILVKSMYWPLILGCLELVTLTLFW
;
A
#
# COMPACT_ATOMS: atom_id res chain seq x y z
N MET A 1 -51.30 -32.65 -31.60
CA MET A 1 -50.62 -31.99 -30.47
C MET A 1 -49.10 -32.01 -30.66
N LEU A 2 -48.55 -31.19 -31.58
CA LEU A 2 -47.10 -30.98 -31.71
C LEU A 2 -46.85 -29.70 -32.51
N LYS A 3 -46.81 -28.58 -31.79
CA LYS A 3 -46.29 -27.28 -32.23
C LYS A 3 -45.56 -26.66 -31.02
N PHE A 4 -44.46 -27.29 -30.60
CA PHE A 4 -43.60 -26.71 -29.57
C PHE A 4 -42.51 -25.87 -30.24
N TRP A 5 -42.81 -24.58 -30.30
CA TRP A 5 -41.90 -23.42 -30.19
C TRP A 5 -40.54 -23.50 -30.91
N LYS A 6 -40.52 -23.06 -32.18
CA LYS A 6 -39.40 -22.30 -32.73
C LYS A 6 -39.26 -21.00 -31.94
N LEU A 7 -38.35 -20.95 -30.96
CA LEU A 7 -37.93 -19.70 -30.35
C LEU A 7 -37.13 -18.91 -31.39
N SER A 8 -37.65 -17.75 -31.80
CA SER A 8 -37.00 -16.89 -32.79
C SER A 8 -35.73 -16.28 -32.19
N GLY A 9 -34.67 -16.17 -32.99
CA GLY A 9 -33.40 -15.53 -32.58
C GLY A 9 -33.57 -14.11 -32.03
N ALA A 10 -34.70 -13.45 -32.32
CA ALA A 10 -35.09 -12.17 -31.75
C ALA A 10 -35.30 -12.22 -30.22
N LYS A 11 -35.86 -13.30 -29.66
CA LYS A 11 -36.04 -13.44 -28.20
C LYS A 11 -34.72 -13.68 -27.48
N ILE A 12 -33.77 -14.37 -28.11
CA ILE A 12 -32.42 -14.60 -27.57
C ILE A 12 -31.59 -13.32 -27.63
N LEU A 13 -31.68 -12.54 -28.71
CA LEU A 13 -31.10 -11.19 -28.80
C LEU A 13 -31.72 -10.24 -27.78
N TRP A 14 -33.04 -10.31 -27.56
CA TRP A 14 -33.71 -9.52 -26.53
C TRP A 14 -33.31 -9.93 -25.12
N ALA A 15 -33.18 -11.23 -24.84
CA ALA A 15 -32.69 -11.71 -23.55
C ALA A 15 -31.23 -11.30 -23.32
N SER A 16 -30.38 -11.40 -24.34
CA SER A 16 -28.97 -10.97 -24.26
C SER A 16 -28.86 -9.45 -24.08
N PHE A 17 -29.70 -8.68 -24.78
CA PHE A 17 -29.77 -7.23 -24.64
C PHE A 17 -30.31 -6.81 -23.26
N LEU A 18 -31.33 -7.47 -22.73
CA LEU A 18 -31.86 -7.24 -21.39
C LEU A 18 -30.82 -7.59 -20.31
N VAL A 19 -30.05 -8.66 -20.51
CA VAL A 19 -28.94 -9.02 -19.62
C VAL A 19 -27.85 -7.95 -19.68
N CYS A 20 -27.44 -7.48 -20.87
CA CYS A 20 -26.47 -6.40 -21.03
C CYS A 20 -26.97 -5.04 -20.47
N LEU A 21 -28.26 -4.72 -20.62
CA LEU A 21 -28.87 -3.50 -20.12
C LEU A 21 -29.03 -3.53 -18.60
N ALA A 22 -29.47 -4.66 -18.05
CA ALA A 22 -29.51 -4.88 -16.61
C ALA A 22 -28.10 -4.83 -16.00
N LEU A 23 -27.10 -5.35 -16.71
CA LEU A 23 -25.68 -5.23 -16.36
C LEU A 23 -25.20 -3.78 -16.35
N PHE A 24 -25.48 -3.02 -17.41
CA PHE A 24 -25.11 -1.61 -17.49
C PHE A 24 -25.76 -0.79 -16.37
N LEU A 25 -27.06 -1.03 -16.10
CA LEU A 25 -27.80 -0.36 -15.03
C LEU A 25 -27.34 -0.80 -13.63
N MET A 26 -26.95 -2.06 -13.43
CA MET A 26 -26.33 -2.49 -12.18
C MET A 26 -24.97 -1.85 -11.97
N ILE A 27 -24.10 -1.81 -12.99
CA ILE A 27 -22.77 -1.19 -12.91
C ILE A 27 -22.90 0.32 -12.61
N ALA A 28 -23.77 1.02 -13.34
CA ALA A 28 -24.01 2.46 -13.14
C ALA A 28 -24.70 2.75 -11.79
N GLY A 29 -25.68 1.94 -11.40
CA GLY A 29 -26.36 2.05 -10.11
C GLY A 29 -25.43 1.73 -8.93
N PHE A 30 -24.50 0.79 -9.10
CA PHE A 30 -23.51 0.42 -8.10
C PHE A 30 -22.42 1.49 -7.95
N GLU A 31 -21.94 2.09 -9.05
CA GLU A 31 -21.04 3.26 -8.98
C GLU A 31 -21.69 4.43 -8.19
N PHE A 32 -22.96 4.69 -8.43
CA PHE A 32 -23.72 5.72 -7.72
C PHE A 32 -23.91 5.38 -6.25
N PHE A 33 -24.32 4.14 -5.94
CA PHE A 33 -24.44 3.63 -4.59
C PHE A 33 -23.11 3.69 -3.83
N LEU A 34 -22.00 3.32 -4.47
CA LEU A 34 -20.66 3.43 -3.91
C LEU A 34 -20.30 4.88 -3.61
N LYS A 35 -20.45 5.82 -4.54
CA LYS A 35 -20.18 7.24 -4.26
C LYS A 35 -20.99 7.74 -3.06
N HIS A 36 -22.21 7.25 -2.88
CA HIS A 36 -23.07 7.62 -1.76
C HIS A 36 -22.68 6.93 -0.44
N GLN A 37 -22.38 5.63 -0.48
CA GLN A 37 -21.94 4.83 0.66
C GLN A 37 -20.56 5.29 1.14
N ILE A 38 -19.64 5.59 0.22
CA ILE A 38 -18.33 6.19 0.48
C ILE A 38 -18.50 7.48 1.29
N ARG A 39 -19.41 8.36 0.89
CA ARG A 39 -19.71 9.60 1.61
C ARG A 39 -20.31 9.34 2.99
N ALA A 40 -21.18 8.34 3.12
CA ALA A 40 -21.82 7.95 4.39
C ALA A 40 -20.84 7.27 5.35
N ASP A 41 -19.98 6.37 4.86
CA ASP A 41 -18.94 5.69 5.63
C ASP A 41 -17.83 6.66 6.01
N TYR A 42 -17.52 7.68 5.20
CA TYR A 42 -16.64 8.77 5.62
C TYR A 42 -17.24 9.55 6.78
N GLN A 43 -18.53 9.90 6.71
CA GLN A 43 -19.21 10.56 7.81
C GLN A 43 -19.27 9.68 9.07
N ARG A 44 -19.43 8.36 8.91
CA ARG A 44 -19.46 7.40 10.02
C ARG A 44 -18.08 7.21 10.64
N ASN A 45 -17.03 6.96 9.86
CA ASN A 45 -15.66 6.84 10.34
C ASN A 45 -15.20 8.14 11.02
N TYR A 46 -15.60 9.27 10.45
CA TYR A 46 -15.40 10.58 11.04
C TYR A 46 -16.06 10.69 12.44
N GLN A 47 -17.32 10.26 12.57
CA GLN A 47 -18.03 10.24 13.85
C GLN A 47 -17.42 9.25 14.84
N THR A 48 -17.06 8.04 14.42
CA THR A 48 -16.45 7.01 15.27
C THR A 48 -15.08 7.44 15.80
N SER A 49 -14.24 8.04 14.94
CA SER A 49 -12.93 8.57 15.38
C SER A 49 -13.09 9.75 16.33
N ALA A 50 -14.10 10.61 16.11
CA ALA A 50 -14.42 11.71 17.02
C ALA A 50 -14.93 11.22 18.38
N GLU A 51 -15.78 10.18 18.40
CA GLU A 51 -16.27 9.56 19.64
C GLU A 51 -15.14 8.85 20.40
N LYS A 52 -14.29 8.11 19.69
CA LYS A 52 -13.12 7.44 20.29
C LYS A 52 -12.12 8.44 20.88
N ALA A 53 -11.86 9.54 20.17
CA ALA A 53 -11.06 10.64 20.71
C ALA A 53 -11.73 11.21 21.97
N SER A 54 -13.02 11.54 21.93
CA SER A 54 -13.72 12.10 23.09
C SER A 54 -13.72 11.19 24.32
N GLN A 55 -13.89 9.87 24.10
CA GLN A 55 -13.83 8.88 25.16
C GLN A 55 -12.44 8.79 25.79
N LEU A 56 -11.38 8.63 24.99
CA LEU A 56 -9.98 8.59 25.45
C LEU A 56 -9.61 9.85 26.26
N LEU A 57 -10.11 11.02 25.85
CA LEU A 57 -9.84 12.31 26.49
C LEU A 57 -10.46 12.42 27.90
N SER A 58 -11.59 11.75 28.14
CA SER A 58 -12.32 11.78 29.40
C SER A 58 -11.86 10.72 30.42
N GLU A 59 -11.48 9.53 29.95
CA GLU A 59 -11.13 8.39 30.81
C GLU A 59 -9.67 8.46 31.29
N ASP A 60 -8.71 8.77 30.40
CA ASP A 60 -7.27 8.65 30.72
C ASP A 60 -6.64 9.93 31.29
N LEU A 61 -7.02 11.10 30.77
CA LEU A 61 -6.37 12.38 31.09
C LEU A 61 -7.04 13.19 32.21
N GLY A 62 -8.31 12.89 32.52
CA GLY A 62 -9.05 13.49 33.63
C GLY A 62 -8.34 13.33 34.99
N PRO A 63 -7.92 12.11 35.38
CA PRO A 63 -7.25 11.86 36.67
C PRO A 63 -5.90 12.58 36.83
N LEU A 64 -5.13 12.71 35.75
CA LEU A 64 -3.79 13.31 35.80
C LEU A 64 -3.81 14.84 35.92
N LEU A 65 -4.83 15.47 35.31
CA LEU A 65 -5.10 16.90 35.47
C LEU A 65 -5.71 17.22 36.84
N GLN A 66 -6.22 16.23 37.58
CA GLN A 66 -6.53 16.38 39.01
C GLN A 66 -5.27 16.58 39.85
N ILE A 67 -4.21 15.81 39.57
CA ILE A 67 -2.90 15.90 40.23
C ILE A 67 -2.23 17.27 39.93
N ALA A 68 -2.37 17.77 38.70
CA ALA A 68 -1.75 19.02 38.27
C ALA A 68 -2.31 20.30 38.95
N LYS A 69 -3.48 20.24 39.60
CA LYS A 69 -4.08 21.39 40.32
C LYS A 69 -3.38 21.71 41.65
N VAL A 70 -2.58 20.79 42.18
CA VAL A 70 -2.03 20.87 43.55
C VAL A 70 -0.77 21.75 43.60
N ASP A 71 -0.06 21.90 42.48
CA ASP A 71 1.13 22.76 42.38
C ASP A 71 0.79 24.00 41.53
N ALA A 72 0.57 25.14 42.19
CA ALA A 72 0.27 26.43 41.53
C ALA A 72 1.47 27.04 40.78
N ALA A 73 2.61 26.35 40.74
CA ALA A 73 3.69 26.57 39.81
C ALA A 73 3.95 25.22 39.15
N TYR A 74 3.72 25.09 37.83
CA TYR A 74 3.89 23.83 37.10
C TYR A 74 5.29 23.26 37.34
N SER A 75 5.45 22.37 38.32
CA SER A 75 6.73 21.71 38.55
C SER A 75 7.05 20.91 37.29
N THR A 76 8.29 20.98 36.81
CA THR A 76 8.73 20.31 35.57
C THR A 76 8.31 18.83 35.55
N ARG A 77 8.23 18.21 36.73
CA ARG A 77 7.76 16.85 37.00
C ARG A 77 6.27 16.62 36.68
N THR A 78 5.40 17.58 36.98
CA THR A 78 3.95 17.50 36.70
C THR A 78 3.65 17.63 35.22
N LEU A 79 4.32 18.56 34.53
CA LEU A 79 4.22 18.69 33.06
C LEU A 79 4.75 17.43 32.35
N GLN A 80 5.79 16.80 32.89
CA GLN A 80 6.34 15.57 32.35
C GLN A 80 5.39 14.38 32.52
N LYS A 81 4.75 14.23 33.68
CA LYS A 81 3.71 13.20 33.88
C LYS A 81 2.52 13.37 32.95
N ILE A 82 2.03 14.61 32.79
CA ILE A 82 0.96 14.90 31.83
C ILE A 82 1.40 14.47 30.43
N ARG A 83 2.62 14.82 30.04
CA ARG A 83 3.17 14.47 28.74
C ARG A 83 3.29 12.96 28.53
N ASP A 84 3.93 12.23 29.44
CA ASP A 84 4.10 10.78 29.34
C ASP A 84 2.73 10.09 29.17
N SER A 85 1.72 10.60 29.85
CA SER A 85 0.35 10.12 29.72
C SER A 85 -0.39 10.59 28.47
N VAL A 86 -0.13 11.80 27.95
CA VAL A 86 -0.68 12.23 26.65
C VAL A 86 -0.11 11.39 25.51
N PHE A 87 1.15 10.97 25.61
CA PHE A 87 1.82 10.17 24.59
C PHE A 87 1.62 8.66 24.72
N SER A 88 1.23 8.17 25.89
CA SER A 88 0.75 6.78 26.02
C SER A 88 -0.60 6.57 25.33
N VAL A 89 -1.33 7.64 24.98
CA VAL A 89 -2.58 7.56 24.23
C VAL A 89 -2.27 7.48 22.72
N GLU A 90 -2.56 6.34 22.11
CA GLU A 90 -2.44 6.18 20.65
C GLU A 90 -3.58 6.89 19.91
N VAL A 91 -3.30 8.07 19.33
CA VAL A 91 -4.34 8.90 18.69
C VAL A 91 -4.38 8.78 17.17
N GLY A 92 -3.93 7.66 16.61
CA GLY A 92 -3.76 7.49 15.17
C GLY A 92 -2.32 7.80 14.73
N SER A 93 -2.04 7.82 13.43
CA SER A 93 -0.73 7.93 12.79
C SER A 93 -0.23 9.35 12.51
N SER A 94 -1.12 10.27 12.14
CA SER A 94 -0.77 11.66 11.80
C SER A 94 -1.43 12.70 12.72
N ALA A 95 -2.03 12.22 13.81
CA ALA A 95 -2.68 13.06 14.80
C ALA A 95 -1.82 13.29 16.05
N TYR A 96 -2.08 14.40 16.74
CA TYR A 96 -1.45 14.71 18.02
C TYR A 96 -2.40 15.50 18.92
N LEU A 97 -2.14 15.38 20.21
CA LEU A 97 -2.90 16.06 21.26
C LEU A 97 -2.23 17.37 21.69
N ILE A 98 -3.05 18.38 21.88
CA ILE A 98 -2.70 19.66 22.50
C ILE A 98 -3.54 19.85 23.76
N LEU A 99 -2.95 20.45 24.80
CA LEU A 99 -3.69 20.90 25.98
C LEU A 99 -3.57 22.40 26.07
N LEU A 100 -4.69 23.06 26.32
CA LEU A 100 -4.83 24.49 26.44
C LEU A 100 -5.44 24.85 27.80
N ASP A 101 -5.01 25.98 28.35
CA ASP A 101 -5.63 26.60 29.52
C ASP A 101 -6.81 27.51 29.16
N LYS A 102 -7.44 28.12 30.16
CA LYS A 102 -8.57 29.05 30.00
C LYS A 102 -8.23 30.27 29.13
N ALA A 103 -6.96 30.65 29.13
CA ALA A 103 -6.47 31.81 28.40
C ALA A 103 -6.07 31.43 26.95
N GLY A 104 -6.17 30.17 26.54
CA GLY A 104 -5.76 29.71 25.21
C GLY A 104 -4.25 29.50 25.08
N VAL A 105 -3.55 29.36 26.19
CA VAL A 105 -2.10 29.09 26.26
C VAL A 105 -1.86 27.59 26.29
N PHE A 106 -0.84 27.13 25.57
CA PHE A 106 -0.45 25.72 25.58
C PHE A 106 0.04 25.28 26.97
N LEU A 107 -0.63 24.29 27.55
CA LEU A 107 -0.14 23.49 28.67
C LEU A 107 0.66 22.29 28.18
N HIS A 108 0.22 21.73 27.04
CA HIS A 108 0.92 20.67 26.34
C HIS A 108 0.84 20.91 24.84
N HIS A 109 1.99 20.77 24.21
CA HIS A 109 2.13 20.66 22.77
C HIS A 109 3.29 19.69 22.50
N PRO A 110 3.29 18.91 21.41
CA PRO A 110 4.42 18.01 21.11
C PRO A 110 5.77 18.77 21.01
N ASN A 111 5.72 20.06 20.71
CA ASN A 111 6.84 20.97 20.96
C ASN A 111 6.85 21.50 22.40
N ARG A 112 7.74 20.95 23.23
CA ARG A 112 7.93 21.30 24.65
C ARG A 112 8.13 22.80 24.90
N ASP A 113 8.85 23.49 24.02
CA ASP A 113 9.18 24.91 24.17
C ASP A 113 7.92 25.77 24.25
N TRP A 114 6.82 25.34 23.63
CA TRP A 114 5.60 26.13 23.58
C TRP A 114 4.80 26.07 24.87
N GLY A 115 4.82 24.90 25.54
CA GLY A 115 4.28 24.78 26.89
C GLY A 115 5.11 25.58 27.90
N LEU A 116 6.44 25.48 27.83
CA LEU A 116 7.34 26.19 28.73
C LEU A 116 7.31 27.71 28.53
N ALA A 117 7.28 28.17 27.28
CA ALA A 117 7.23 29.60 26.95
C ALA A 117 5.82 30.20 27.02
N SER A 118 4.81 29.41 27.46
CA SER A 118 3.42 29.87 27.59
C SER A 118 2.91 30.52 26.29
N VAL A 119 3.17 29.87 25.15
CA VAL A 119 2.78 30.38 23.84
C VAL A 119 1.26 30.30 23.69
N HIS A 120 0.66 31.40 23.26
CA HIS A 120 -0.77 31.45 22.97
C HIS A 120 -1.08 30.75 21.63
N ALA A 121 -2.15 29.96 21.58
CA ALA A 121 -2.53 29.13 20.44
C ALA A 121 -2.75 29.93 19.13
N SER A 122 -3.19 31.19 19.24
CA SER A 122 -3.38 32.10 18.11
C SER A 122 -2.11 32.46 17.33
N ARG A 123 -0.92 32.24 17.90
CA ARG A 123 0.35 32.44 17.19
C ARG A 123 0.71 31.27 16.27
N TYR A 124 0.09 30.11 16.47
CA TYR A 124 0.38 28.89 15.75
C TYR A 124 -0.72 28.51 14.78
N PHE A 125 -1.97 28.55 15.23
CA PHE A 125 -3.10 28.18 14.40
C PHE A 125 -3.52 29.31 13.46
N PRO A 126 -3.97 29.00 12.23
CA PRO A 126 -4.56 30.00 11.35
C PRO A 126 -5.86 30.58 11.94
N ALA A 127 -6.34 31.67 11.35
CA ALA A 127 -7.45 32.44 11.89
C ALA A 127 -8.73 31.62 12.11
N GLU A 128 -9.02 30.63 11.25
CA GLU A 128 -10.22 29.78 11.41
C GLU A 128 -10.14 28.91 12.67
N ALA A 129 -9.01 28.22 12.87
CA ALA A 129 -8.78 27.38 14.05
C ALA A 129 -8.66 28.23 15.32
N THR A 130 -8.05 29.42 15.25
CA THR A 130 -7.96 30.34 16.39
C THR A 130 -9.34 30.79 16.87
N ARG A 131 -10.23 31.19 15.96
CA ARG A 131 -11.62 31.55 16.31
C ARG A 131 -12.35 30.38 16.96
N ALA A 132 -12.15 29.17 16.44
CA ALA A 132 -12.74 27.96 17.00
C ALA A 132 -12.30 27.72 18.45
N ILE A 133 -11.00 27.89 18.72
CA ILE A 133 -10.42 27.80 20.06
C ILE A 133 -11.06 28.85 20.96
N GLU A 134 -11.03 30.13 20.58
CA GLU A 134 -11.58 31.23 21.38
C GLU A 134 -13.08 31.07 21.70
N GLU A 135 -13.87 30.60 20.75
CA GLU A 135 -15.31 30.34 20.95
C GLU A 135 -15.54 29.14 21.88
N THR A 136 -14.70 28.11 21.78
CA THR A 136 -14.75 26.94 22.68
C THR A 136 -14.36 27.33 24.10
N LEU A 137 -13.32 28.17 24.26
CA LEU A 137 -12.90 28.74 25.54
C LEU A 137 -14.01 29.54 26.22
N LYS A 138 -14.81 30.28 25.44
CA LYS A 138 -15.92 31.12 25.94
C LYS A 138 -17.16 30.30 26.30
N ASN A 139 -17.55 29.36 25.44
CA ASN A 139 -18.86 28.71 25.54
C ASN A 139 -18.81 27.31 26.17
N SER A 140 -17.61 26.76 26.43
CA SER A 140 -17.43 25.39 26.94
C SER A 140 -18.19 24.36 26.10
N GLN A 141 -18.27 24.57 24.79
CA GLN A 141 -18.92 23.67 23.85
C GLN A 141 -17.86 22.94 23.03
N ARG A 142 -18.10 21.66 22.80
CA ARG A 142 -17.31 20.85 21.85
C ARG A 142 -17.36 21.53 20.48
N LYS A 143 -16.20 21.69 19.85
CA LYS A 143 -16.11 22.23 18.49
C LYS A 143 -15.25 21.36 17.60
N PHE A 144 -15.61 21.42 16.34
CA PHE A 144 -14.93 20.75 15.26
C PHE A 144 -14.73 21.76 14.13
N VAL A 145 -13.48 21.97 13.73
CA VAL A 145 -13.15 22.95 12.71
C VAL A 145 -12.14 22.40 11.71
N ARG A 146 -12.49 22.59 10.43
CA ARG A 146 -11.59 22.40 9.29
C ARG A 146 -10.74 23.63 9.17
N TYR A 147 -9.43 23.46 9.08
CA TYR A 147 -8.54 24.57 8.79
C TYR A 147 -7.46 24.13 7.80
N THR A 148 -6.89 25.10 7.10
CA THR A 148 -5.78 24.84 6.18
C THR A 148 -4.52 25.47 6.76
N ASP A 149 -3.49 24.65 6.97
CA ASP A 149 -2.17 25.14 7.34
C ASP A 149 -1.13 24.74 6.30
N ARG A 150 -0.38 25.73 5.81
CA ARG A 150 0.66 25.58 4.76
C ARG A 150 0.22 24.83 3.50
N GLY A 151 -1.08 24.81 3.19
CA GLY A 151 -1.67 24.13 2.01
C GLY A 151 -2.13 22.70 2.26
N GLN A 152 -2.02 22.19 3.49
CA GLN A 152 -2.60 20.92 3.92
C GLN A 152 -3.84 21.18 4.77
N VAL A 153 -4.84 20.31 4.63
CA VAL A 153 -6.08 20.42 5.37
C VAL A 153 -5.98 19.58 6.64
N PHE A 154 -6.32 20.21 7.74
CA PHE A 154 -6.34 19.62 9.06
C PHE A 154 -7.71 19.80 9.71
N TRP A 155 -7.96 18.92 10.66
CA TRP A 155 -9.12 18.99 11.53
C TRP A 155 -8.66 19.18 12.96
N LEU A 156 -9.30 20.13 13.64
CA LEU A 156 -9.12 20.40 15.06
C LEU A 156 -10.42 20.02 15.78
N PHE A 157 -10.32 19.04 16.68
CA PHE A 157 -11.38 18.68 17.61
C PHE A 157 -11.05 19.28 18.96
N LEU A 158 -11.96 20.08 19.52
CA LEU A 158 -11.78 20.70 20.83
C LEU A 158 -12.82 20.16 21.80
N GLU A 159 -12.33 19.61 22.89
CA GLU A 159 -13.16 19.13 23.99
C GLU A 159 -12.82 19.87 25.29
N PRO A 160 -13.82 20.50 25.94
CA PRO A 160 -13.66 20.95 27.31
C PRO A 160 -13.57 19.72 28.23
N LEU A 161 -12.53 19.66 29.05
CA LEU A 161 -12.39 18.57 30.02
C LEU A 161 -13.30 18.86 31.22
N SER A 162 -14.26 17.95 31.46
CA SER A 162 -15.24 18.08 32.53
C SER A 162 -14.57 18.36 33.89
N GLU A 163 -15.10 19.37 34.59
CA GLU A 163 -14.71 19.89 35.92
C GLU A 163 -13.65 21.01 36.01
N LYS A 164 -12.95 21.42 34.92
CA LYS A 164 -11.88 22.45 35.02
C LYS A 164 -11.74 23.34 33.77
N PRO A 165 -11.05 24.50 33.85
CA PRO A 165 -10.92 25.41 32.71
C PRO A 165 -9.77 25.00 31.78
N PHE A 166 -9.71 23.71 31.43
CA PHE A 166 -8.72 23.13 30.53
C PHE A 166 -9.42 22.56 29.31
N PHE A 167 -8.77 22.69 28.16
CA PHE A 167 -9.30 22.27 26.88
C PHE A 167 -8.29 21.36 26.22
N MET A 168 -8.75 20.22 25.74
CA MET A 168 -7.92 19.33 24.94
C MET A 168 -8.30 19.46 23.48
N GLY A 169 -7.27 19.60 22.65
CA GLY A 169 -7.41 19.60 21.21
C GLY A 169 -6.80 18.33 20.62
N LEU A 170 -7.52 17.66 19.73
CA LEU A 170 -6.93 16.69 18.82
C LEU A 170 -6.77 17.36 17.46
N VAL A 171 -5.53 17.40 16.96
CA VAL A 171 -5.23 17.84 15.61
C VAL A 171 -4.93 16.61 14.78
N CYS A 172 -5.66 16.40 13.67
CA CYS A 172 -5.39 15.30 12.74
C CYS A 172 -5.41 15.77 11.28
N SER A 173 -4.69 15.06 10.41
CA SER A 173 -4.71 15.34 8.98
C SER A 173 -6.04 14.90 8.35
N GLU A 174 -6.47 15.57 7.27
CA GLU A 174 -7.62 15.11 6.47
C GLU A 174 -7.36 13.73 5.86
N SER A 175 -6.12 13.44 5.44
CA SER A 175 -5.76 12.15 4.84
C SER A 175 -6.07 10.96 5.75
N GLU A 176 -5.82 11.09 7.05
CA GLU A 176 -6.07 10.02 8.04
C GLU A 176 -7.56 9.76 8.29
N LEU A 177 -8.40 10.79 8.16
CA LEU A 177 -9.86 10.66 8.26
C LEU A 177 -10.51 10.16 6.97
N THR A 178 -9.81 10.31 5.83
CA THR A 178 -10.29 9.95 4.49
C THR A 178 -9.80 8.59 3.99
N GLU A 179 -9.09 7.81 4.78
CA GLU A 179 -8.65 6.48 4.39
C GLU A 179 -9.57 5.39 4.97
N LEU A 180 -10.59 5.03 4.19
CA LEU A 180 -11.04 3.65 4.18
C LEU A 180 -9.97 2.83 3.46
N PRO A 181 -9.61 1.62 3.91
CA PRO A 181 -8.64 0.82 3.19
C PRO A 181 -9.16 0.62 1.76
N ASP A 182 -8.54 1.25 0.77
CA ASP A 182 -8.94 1.16 -0.64
C ASP A 182 -9.07 -0.32 -1.05
N ALA A 183 -8.26 -1.18 -0.44
CA ALA A 183 -8.32 -2.63 -0.52
C ALA A 183 -9.73 -3.22 -0.31
N GLN A 184 -10.52 -2.77 0.68
CA GLN A 184 -11.84 -3.33 1.01
C GLN A 184 -12.92 -2.91 0.01
N ARG A 185 -12.86 -1.67 -0.50
CA ARG A 185 -13.80 -1.15 -1.50
C ARG A 185 -13.64 -1.85 -2.84
N PHE A 186 -12.40 -2.08 -3.25
CA PHE A 186 -12.13 -2.80 -4.49
C PHE A 186 -12.31 -4.33 -4.34
N ALA A 187 -12.09 -4.91 -3.16
CA ALA A 187 -12.40 -6.32 -2.90
C ALA A 187 -13.91 -6.63 -3.02
N LEU A 188 -14.77 -5.74 -2.54
CA LEU A 188 -16.24 -5.90 -2.64
C LEU A 188 -16.74 -5.85 -4.09
N LEU A 189 -16.19 -4.91 -4.88
CA LEU A 189 -16.49 -4.77 -6.32
C LEU A 189 -16.08 -6.01 -7.13
N ARG A 190 -14.90 -6.55 -6.82
CA ARG A 190 -14.32 -7.74 -7.46
C ARG A 190 -15.06 -9.02 -7.08
N PHE A 191 -15.49 -9.13 -5.82
CA PHE A 191 -16.31 -10.25 -5.36
C PHE A 191 -17.66 -10.30 -6.10
N LEU A 192 -18.28 -9.15 -6.35
CA LEU A 192 -19.55 -9.06 -7.08
C LEU A 192 -19.39 -9.42 -8.58
N SER A 193 -18.31 -8.97 -9.23
CA SER A 193 -18.05 -9.30 -10.64
C SER A 193 -17.63 -10.77 -10.85
N GLY A 194 -16.84 -11.33 -9.92
CA GLY A 194 -16.46 -12.75 -9.93
C GLY A 194 -17.64 -13.67 -9.62
N SER A 195 -18.48 -13.31 -8.64
CA SER A 195 -19.72 -14.04 -8.33
C SER A 195 -20.70 -14.03 -9.51
N PHE A 196 -20.78 -12.92 -10.24
CA PHE A 196 -21.60 -12.80 -11.45
C PHE A 196 -21.12 -13.73 -12.57
N ALA A 197 -19.81 -13.80 -12.82
CA ALA A 197 -19.24 -14.75 -13.77
C ALA A 197 -19.51 -16.20 -13.31
N LEU A 198 -19.32 -16.50 -12.03
CA LEU A 198 -19.56 -17.84 -11.48
C LEU A 198 -21.02 -18.29 -11.62
N ILE A 199 -21.99 -17.39 -11.38
CA ILE A 199 -23.43 -17.63 -11.59
C ILE A 199 -23.74 -17.89 -13.08
N LEU A 200 -23.08 -17.18 -14.00
CA LEU A 200 -23.16 -17.42 -15.45
C LEU A 200 -22.55 -18.76 -15.87
N GLY A 201 -21.44 -19.17 -15.23
CA GLY A 201 -20.83 -20.48 -15.43
C GLY A 201 -21.69 -21.62 -14.91
N ILE A 202 -22.35 -21.43 -13.77
CA ILE A 202 -23.28 -22.40 -13.18
C ILE A 202 -24.55 -22.52 -14.04
N SER A 203 -25.10 -21.42 -14.54
CA SER A 203 -26.27 -21.48 -15.44
C SER A 203 -25.95 -22.20 -16.75
N LEU A 204 -24.72 -22.01 -17.27
CA LEU A 204 -24.15 -22.80 -18.37
C LEU A 204 -24.15 -24.29 -18.07
N LEU A 205 -23.69 -24.71 -16.88
CA LEU A 205 -23.54 -26.11 -16.47
C LEU A 205 -24.89 -26.80 -16.18
N LEU A 206 -25.83 -26.08 -15.56
CA LEU A 206 -27.13 -26.64 -15.15
C LEU A 206 -28.12 -26.79 -16.32
N GLU A 207 -27.97 -26.02 -17.40
CA GLU A 207 -28.89 -26.06 -18.55
C GLU A 207 -28.31 -26.67 -19.84
N LEU A 208 -27.13 -27.32 -19.76
CA LEU A 208 -26.44 -27.99 -20.89
C LEU A 208 -27.32 -28.95 -21.71
N TRP A 209 -28.38 -29.49 -21.11
CA TRP A 209 -29.25 -30.48 -21.73
C TRP A 209 -30.34 -29.89 -22.63
N ARG A 210 -30.64 -28.59 -22.51
CA ARG A 210 -31.74 -27.92 -23.23
C ARG A 210 -31.27 -27.09 -24.44
N PHE A 211 -30.00 -26.72 -24.49
CA PHE A 211 -29.47 -25.83 -25.52
C PHE A 211 -29.00 -26.54 -26.79
N SER A 212 -29.12 -25.85 -27.93
CA SER A 212 -28.59 -26.28 -29.22
C SER A 212 -27.07 -26.07 -29.32
N ARG A 213 -26.42 -26.74 -30.29
CA ARG A 213 -24.97 -26.62 -30.56
C ARG A 213 -24.48 -25.18 -30.72
N VAL A 214 -25.29 -24.33 -31.35
CA VAL A 214 -24.93 -22.93 -31.62
C VAL A 214 -25.02 -22.11 -30.33
N GLU A 215 -26.03 -22.37 -29.49
CA GLU A 215 -26.22 -21.68 -28.22
C GLU A 215 -25.11 -22.01 -27.23
N ILE A 216 -24.73 -23.28 -27.10
CA ILE A 216 -23.63 -23.72 -26.22
C ILE A 216 -22.32 -23.01 -26.60
N LYS A 217 -22.00 -22.93 -27.90
CA LYS A 217 -20.81 -22.22 -28.39
C LYS A 217 -20.86 -20.72 -28.08
N ARG A 218 -22.00 -20.06 -28.36
CA ARG A 218 -22.16 -18.61 -28.10
C ARG A 218 -22.03 -18.30 -26.62
N LEU A 219 -22.68 -19.09 -25.77
CA LEU A 219 -22.68 -18.89 -24.33
C LEU A 219 -21.29 -19.14 -23.73
N SER A 220 -20.58 -20.17 -24.20
CA SER A 220 -19.17 -20.43 -23.85
C SER A 220 -18.25 -19.26 -24.22
N TRP A 221 -18.37 -18.72 -25.43
CA TRP A 221 -17.57 -17.56 -25.86
C TRP A 221 -17.89 -16.31 -25.05
N LEU A 222 -19.17 -16.01 -24.82
CA LEU A 222 -19.59 -14.87 -23.99
C LEU A 222 -19.06 -15.00 -22.56
N PHE A 223 -19.15 -16.19 -21.99
CA PHE A 223 -18.64 -16.46 -20.65
C PHE A 223 -17.11 -16.32 -20.57
N SER A 224 -16.39 -16.88 -21.54
CA SER A 224 -14.92 -16.73 -21.63
C SER A 224 -14.51 -15.27 -21.76
N LEU A 225 -15.23 -14.49 -22.56
CA LEU A 225 -14.96 -13.06 -22.73
C LEU A 225 -15.20 -12.27 -21.44
N ALA A 226 -16.26 -12.63 -20.68
CA ALA A 226 -16.53 -12.04 -19.38
C ALA A 226 -15.41 -12.34 -18.36
N LEU A 227 -14.95 -13.59 -18.28
CA LEU A 227 -13.83 -13.98 -17.42
C LEU A 227 -12.54 -13.26 -17.82
N LEU A 228 -12.25 -13.15 -19.12
CA LEU A 228 -11.08 -12.43 -19.62
C LEU A 228 -11.15 -10.93 -19.30
N ALA A 229 -12.33 -10.32 -19.43
CA ALA A 229 -12.54 -8.92 -19.07
C ALA A 229 -12.38 -8.69 -17.56
N ASN A 230 -12.89 -9.58 -16.73
CA ASN A 230 -12.69 -9.56 -15.27
C ASN A 230 -11.21 -9.68 -14.90
N LEU A 231 -10.48 -10.63 -15.53
CA LEU A 231 -9.05 -10.81 -15.30
C LEU A 231 -8.26 -9.55 -15.70
N GLY A 232 -8.55 -8.99 -16.87
CA GLY A 232 -7.96 -7.74 -17.34
C GLY A 232 -8.28 -6.55 -16.42
N TYR A 233 -9.49 -6.48 -15.89
CA TYR A 233 -9.90 -5.47 -14.92
C TYR A 233 -9.19 -5.65 -13.57
N ALA A 234 -9.03 -6.89 -13.09
CA ALA A 234 -8.27 -7.21 -11.88
C ALA A 234 -6.82 -6.74 -12.01
N TRP A 235 -6.17 -7.02 -13.15
CA TRP A 235 -4.83 -6.52 -13.46
C TRP A 235 -4.79 -5.00 -13.56
N TYR A 236 -5.75 -4.37 -14.24
CA TYR A 236 -5.84 -2.92 -14.35
C TYR A 236 -5.88 -2.25 -12.97
N LEU A 237 -6.69 -2.78 -12.05
CA LEU A 237 -6.76 -2.29 -10.67
C LEU A 237 -5.43 -2.49 -9.94
N GLN A 238 -4.82 -3.66 -10.08
CA GLN A 238 -3.53 -3.95 -9.45
C GLN A 238 -2.37 -3.08 -10.00
N ILE A 239 -2.48 -2.56 -11.22
CA ILE A 239 -1.47 -1.68 -11.82
C ILE A 239 -1.70 -0.21 -11.44
N HIS A 240 -2.96 0.26 -11.49
CA HIS A 240 -3.27 1.69 -11.43
C HIS A 240 -3.66 2.18 -10.03
N VAL A 241 -4.20 1.31 -9.18
CA VAL A 241 -4.66 1.71 -7.84
C VAL A 241 -3.50 1.62 -6.86
N ASN A 242 -2.74 2.70 -6.69
CA ASN A 242 -1.66 2.73 -5.70
C ASN A 242 -2.27 2.59 -4.29
N PRO A 243 -1.68 1.78 -3.40
CA PRO A 243 -2.09 1.81 -2.01
C PRO A 243 -1.68 3.17 -1.43
N SER A 244 -2.50 3.74 -0.55
CA SER A 244 -2.10 4.95 0.16
C SER A 244 -0.76 4.71 0.86
N PRO A 245 0.26 5.56 0.63
CA PRO A 245 1.56 5.46 1.30
C PRO A 245 1.51 5.98 2.74
N VAL A 246 0.32 6.32 3.25
CA VAL A 246 0.08 6.74 4.64
C VAL A 246 0.08 5.48 5.52
N GLU A 247 1.25 4.86 5.63
CA GLU A 247 1.50 3.97 6.76
C GLU A 247 1.53 4.79 8.05
N SER A 248 1.29 4.13 9.18
CA SER A 248 1.04 4.79 10.46
C SER A 248 2.21 5.61 11.04
N GLN A 249 3.35 5.62 10.35
CA GLN A 249 4.63 6.20 10.78
C GLN A 249 5.24 7.14 9.72
N SER A 250 4.48 7.56 8.70
CA SER A 250 4.95 8.50 7.68
C SER A 250 5.21 9.90 8.26
N LEU A 251 6.27 10.56 7.80
CA LEU A 251 6.73 11.90 8.15
C LEU A 251 6.58 12.82 6.94
N GLY A 252 5.34 12.98 6.46
CA GLY A 252 5.03 13.76 5.26
C GLY A 252 4.48 15.16 5.54
N SER A 253 4.03 15.40 6.77
CA SER A 253 3.37 16.64 7.18
C SER A 253 4.08 17.33 8.36
N PRO A 254 3.84 18.64 8.55
CA PRO A 254 4.29 19.34 9.75
C PRO A 254 3.76 18.71 11.06
N THR A 255 2.60 18.06 11.03
CA THR A 255 2.00 17.40 12.20
C THR A 255 2.74 16.11 12.53
N ASP A 256 3.14 15.34 11.52
CA ASP A 256 3.95 14.13 11.70
C ASP A 256 5.33 14.47 12.29
N LEU A 257 5.97 15.52 11.76
CA LEU A 257 7.26 16.01 12.28
C LEU A 257 7.14 16.45 13.75
N THR A 258 6.01 17.07 14.09
CA THR A 258 5.71 17.54 15.44
C THR A 258 5.52 16.37 16.42
N ARG A 259 4.80 15.32 15.99
CA ARG A 259 4.68 14.08 16.77
C ARG A 259 6.03 13.37 16.94
N TYR A 260 6.80 13.24 15.86
CA TYR A 260 8.11 12.58 15.87
C TYR A 260 9.11 13.28 16.80
N ARG A 261 9.16 14.62 16.80
CA ARG A 261 9.96 15.40 17.76
C ARG A 261 9.61 15.07 19.20
N ALA A 262 8.33 14.84 19.48
CA ALA A 262 7.90 14.53 20.81
C ALA A 262 8.22 13.08 21.22
N LEU A 263 8.13 12.13 20.28
CA LEU A 263 8.59 10.75 20.47
C LEU A 263 10.08 10.71 20.81
N LEU A 264 10.92 11.45 20.06
CA LEU A 264 12.36 11.56 20.31
C LEU A 264 12.68 12.04 21.73
N GLN A 265 11.85 12.92 22.29
CA GLN A 265 12.03 13.49 23.63
C GLN A 265 11.50 12.58 24.75
N ILE A 266 10.60 11.64 24.46
CA ILE A 266 10.11 10.67 25.47
C ILE A 266 11.04 9.48 25.53
N HIS A 267 11.50 9.04 24.36
CA HIS A 267 12.26 7.81 24.19
C HIS A 267 13.78 8.03 24.17
N GLY A 268 14.26 9.19 23.71
CA GLY A 268 15.69 9.47 23.57
C GLY A 268 16.37 9.89 24.88
N THR A 269 15.61 10.42 25.84
CA THR A 269 16.14 10.95 27.10
C THR A 269 15.54 10.18 28.28
N GLY A 270 16.36 9.34 28.93
CA GLY A 270 16.12 9.05 30.34
C GLY A 270 15.98 10.37 31.11
N SER A 271 15.24 10.37 32.22
CA SER A 271 14.70 11.55 32.92
C SER A 271 15.69 12.64 33.35
N TYR A 272 16.97 12.53 33.02
CA TYR A 272 18.08 13.36 33.44
C TYR A 272 18.93 13.95 32.29
N LEU A 273 18.67 13.61 31.02
CA LEU A 273 19.46 14.11 29.89
C LEU A 273 18.86 15.38 29.26
N PRO A 274 19.69 16.34 28.80
CA PRO A 274 19.24 17.53 28.07
C PRO A 274 18.60 17.16 26.72
N ASP A 275 17.64 17.96 26.25
CA ASP A 275 16.91 17.68 25.00
C ASP A 275 17.85 17.43 23.81
N PRO A 276 17.58 16.42 22.96
CA PRO A 276 18.45 16.06 21.85
C PRO A 276 18.59 17.22 20.87
N ILE A 277 19.80 17.38 20.34
CA ILE A 277 20.09 18.31 19.27
C ILE A 277 19.44 17.77 18.00
N LEU A 278 18.35 18.40 17.58
CA LEU A 278 17.66 18.04 16.35
C LEU A 278 18.47 18.53 15.14
N VAL A 279 18.88 17.60 14.28
CA VAL A 279 19.64 17.88 13.06
C VAL A 279 18.76 17.59 11.84
N PRO A 280 18.26 18.64 11.14
CA PRO A 280 17.59 18.48 9.85
C PRO A 280 18.50 17.79 8.85
N THR A 281 18.06 16.62 8.38
CA THR A 281 18.79 15.74 7.49
C THR A 281 17.93 15.48 6.26
N GLY A 282 18.52 15.65 5.08
CA GLY A 282 17.86 15.32 3.82
C GLY A 282 18.71 14.40 2.98
N LEU A 283 18.03 13.63 2.14
CA LEU A 283 18.58 12.72 1.14
C LEU A 283 18.15 13.13 -0.27
N ARG A 284 18.98 12.85 -1.26
CA ARG A 284 18.64 12.93 -2.68
C ARG A 284 19.26 11.76 -3.41
N ILE A 285 18.43 10.76 -3.71
CA ILE A 285 18.79 9.56 -4.45
C ILE A 285 18.95 9.92 -5.92
N ARG A 286 20.16 9.69 -6.44
CA ARG A 286 20.55 9.94 -7.83
C ARG A 286 20.45 8.70 -8.69
N SER A 287 20.77 7.53 -8.14
CA SER A 287 20.63 6.24 -8.83
C SER A 287 20.11 5.18 -7.89
N LEU A 288 19.31 4.27 -8.42
CA LEU A 288 18.82 3.08 -7.74
C LEU A 288 18.74 1.96 -8.77
N SER A 289 19.38 0.84 -8.49
CA SER A 289 19.35 -0.34 -9.37
C SER A 289 19.25 -1.63 -8.57
N PHE A 290 18.52 -2.59 -9.12
CA PHE A 290 18.40 -3.95 -8.58
C PHE A 290 19.45 -4.84 -9.25
N GLU A 291 20.48 -5.26 -8.51
CA GLU A 291 21.49 -6.20 -9.03
C GLU A 291 20.97 -7.64 -8.99
N LYS A 292 20.22 -7.95 -7.93
CA LYS A 292 19.49 -9.20 -7.71
C LYS A 292 18.12 -8.85 -7.11
N PRO A 293 17.14 -9.79 -7.07
CA PRO A 293 15.82 -9.53 -6.51
C PRO A 293 15.85 -8.90 -5.11
N ASP A 294 16.85 -9.26 -4.30
CA ASP A 294 16.99 -8.81 -2.91
C ASP A 294 18.23 -7.93 -2.67
N ILE A 295 18.96 -7.54 -3.73
CA ILE A 295 20.16 -6.68 -3.62
C ILE A 295 19.93 -5.38 -4.37
N VAL A 296 19.93 -4.27 -3.61
CA VAL A 296 19.69 -2.93 -4.13
C VAL A 296 20.96 -2.09 -4.00
N ARG A 297 21.42 -1.51 -5.11
CA ARG A 297 22.49 -0.51 -5.11
C ARG A 297 21.87 0.87 -5.19
N ILE A 298 22.26 1.76 -4.28
CA ILE A 298 21.76 3.13 -4.18
C ILE A 298 22.94 4.09 -4.18
N SER A 299 22.81 5.20 -4.91
CA SER A 299 23.73 6.32 -4.78
C SER A 299 23.00 7.65 -4.72
N GLY A 300 23.59 8.62 -4.03
CA GLY A 300 22.95 9.90 -3.84
C GLY A 300 23.78 10.86 -3.01
N TYR A 301 23.15 11.95 -2.62
CA TYR A 301 23.70 12.91 -1.68
C TYR A 301 22.86 12.91 -0.42
N TYR A 302 23.51 13.10 0.72
CA TYR A 302 22.83 13.49 1.94
C TYR A 302 23.35 14.85 2.39
N TRP A 303 22.54 15.59 3.13
CA TRP A 303 22.95 16.83 3.77
C TRP A 303 22.38 16.96 5.17
N GLN A 304 23.10 17.68 6.02
CA GLN A 304 22.74 17.97 7.39
C GLN A 304 22.89 19.46 7.66
N LYS A 305 21.89 20.05 8.32
CA LYS A 305 21.88 21.46 8.75
C LYS A 305 22.22 21.54 10.24
N PHE A 306 23.44 21.93 10.57
CA PHE A 306 23.86 22.09 11.96
C PHE A 306 23.60 23.52 12.46
N PRO A 307 22.82 23.73 13.52
CA PRO A 307 22.56 25.07 14.05
C PRO A 307 23.84 25.72 14.56
N ARG A 308 24.12 26.95 14.09
CA ARG A 308 25.40 27.64 14.37
C ARG A 308 25.63 27.89 15.87
N TRP A 309 24.56 28.12 16.63
CA TRP A 309 24.61 28.36 18.07
C TRP A 309 24.95 27.11 18.90
N ARG A 310 24.85 25.90 18.34
CA ARG A 310 25.30 24.65 18.98
C ARG A 310 26.57 24.05 18.35
N ARG A 311 27.26 24.77 17.46
CA ARG A 311 28.42 24.22 16.72
C ARG A 311 29.54 23.70 17.64
N GLY A 312 29.79 24.36 18.78
CA GLY A 312 30.81 23.93 19.75
C GLY A 312 30.41 22.74 20.62
N MET A 313 29.15 22.31 20.56
CA MET A 313 28.61 21.18 21.32
C MET A 313 28.57 19.87 20.52
N ILE A 314 28.84 19.93 19.21
CA ILE A 314 28.77 18.77 18.30
C ILE A 314 30.19 18.40 17.92
N SER A 315 30.65 17.23 18.36
CA SER A 315 31.97 16.72 17.96
C SER A 315 32.00 16.42 16.44
N PRO A 316 33.16 16.52 15.77
CA PRO A 316 33.28 16.13 14.37
C PRO A 316 32.85 14.69 14.10
N GLU A 317 33.05 13.80 15.06
CA GLU A 317 32.76 12.36 14.98
C GLU A 317 31.26 12.07 15.08
N SER A 318 30.51 12.98 15.68
CA SER A 318 29.05 12.93 15.75
C SER A 318 28.36 13.51 14.50
N LYS A 319 29.12 14.02 13.51
CA LYS A 319 28.58 14.50 12.23
C LYS A 319 28.52 13.35 11.22
N GLY A 320 27.43 13.26 10.49
CA GLY A 320 27.22 12.25 9.45
C GLY A 320 26.00 11.38 9.69
N ILE A 321 25.90 10.31 8.91
CA ILE A 321 24.83 9.33 9.00
C ILE A 321 25.44 7.92 8.95
N PHE A 322 24.79 7.00 9.65
CA PHE A 322 25.11 5.58 9.64
C PHE A 322 23.96 4.81 8.97
N PHE A 323 24.29 3.77 8.19
CA PHE A 323 23.30 2.91 7.52
C PHE A 323 23.39 1.49 8.11
N PRO A 324 22.52 1.13 9.07
CA PRO A 324 22.63 -0.15 9.80
C PRO A 324 22.52 -1.39 8.90
N GLU A 325 21.72 -1.30 7.83
CA GLU A 325 21.42 -2.43 6.94
C GLU A 325 22.35 -2.52 5.72
N ALA A 326 23.37 -1.66 5.64
CA ALA A 326 24.25 -1.60 4.48
C ALA A 326 25.37 -2.65 4.54
N ARG A 327 25.46 -3.44 3.48
CA ARG A 327 26.54 -4.41 3.28
C ARG A 327 27.85 -3.71 2.89
N GLU A 328 27.73 -2.67 2.08
CA GLU A 328 28.84 -1.83 1.64
C GLU A 328 28.38 -0.39 1.63
N VAL A 329 29.22 0.52 2.14
CA VAL A 329 28.99 1.97 2.09
C VAL A 329 30.29 2.67 1.72
N ARG A 330 30.20 3.65 0.83
CA ARG A 330 31.31 4.54 0.47
C ARG A 330 30.83 5.98 0.53
N PHE A 331 31.54 6.80 1.28
CA PHE A 331 31.30 8.24 1.34
C PHE A 331 32.36 9.00 0.56
N ARG A 332 31.96 10.10 -0.07
CA ARG A 332 32.83 11.08 -0.73
C ARG A 332 32.38 12.48 -0.35
N ASP A 333 33.29 13.34 0.07
CA ASP A 333 32.96 14.72 0.39
C ASP A 333 32.38 15.44 -0.82
N ALA A 334 31.26 16.14 -0.63
CA ALA A 334 30.57 16.84 -1.71
C ALA A 334 30.59 18.36 -1.49
N PHE A 335 30.12 18.84 -0.34
CA PHE A 335 30.13 20.28 -0.03
C PHE A 335 30.01 20.56 1.47
N SER A 336 30.62 21.67 1.89
CA SER A 336 30.38 22.30 3.18
C SER A 336 30.21 23.80 2.97
N ARG A 337 29.13 24.39 3.50
CA ARG A 337 28.81 25.81 3.37
C ARG A 337 28.32 26.38 4.69
N LEU A 338 28.80 27.57 5.04
CA LEU A 338 28.21 28.35 6.12
C LEU A 338 27.10 29.25 5.56
N ALA A 339 25.89 29.13 6.12
CA ALA A 339 24.77 30.02 5.86
C ALA A 339 24.46 30.89 7.10
N SER A 340 23.61 31.91 6.93
CA SER A 340 23.16 32.80 8.01
C SER A 340 22.22 32.06 8.98
N GLY A 341 22.78 31.21 9.85
CA GLY A 341 22.05 30.52 10.93
C GLY A 341 22.43 29.05 11.10
N TYR A 342 22.96 28.41 10.06
CA TYR A 342 23.36 27.00 10.08
C TYR A 342 24.62 26.73 9.26
N GLU A 343 25.31 25.65 9.59
CA GLU A 343 26.36 25.03 8.78
C GLU A 343 25.73 23.87 8.00
N LEU A 344 25.80 23.94 6.68
CA LEU A 344 25.32 22.90 5.79
C LEU A 344 26.51 22.00 5.42
N SER A 345 26.45 20.74 5.82
CA SER A 345 27.41 19.72 5.42
C SER A 345 26.71 18.69 4.56
N GLY A 346 27.32 18.27 3.45
CA GLY A 346 26.78 17.24 2.59
C GLY A 346 27.86 16.37 1.96
N GLN A 347 27.56 15.08 1.84
CA GLN A 347 28.44 14.09 1.23
C GLN A 347 27.67 13.28 0.19
N TYR A 348 28.41 12.75 -0.77
CA TYR A 348 27.93 11.76 -1.71
C TYR A 348 28.13 10.36 -1.13
N PHE A 349 27.14 9.49 -1.29
CA PHE A 349 27.21 8.11 -0.83
C PHE A 349 26.92 7.13 -1.96
N GLU A 350 27.55 5.97 -1.89
CA GLU A 350 27.21 4.75 -2.64
C GLU A 350 27.04 3.63 -1.63
N LEU A 351 25.93 2.90 -1.69
CA LEU A 351 25.67 1.81 -0.78
C LEU A 351 24.98 0.63 -1.45
N VAL A 352 25.16 -0.54 -0.85
CA VAL A 352 24.54 -1.81 -1.26
C VAL A 352 23.74 -2.36 -0.08
N LEU A 353 22.44 -2.54 -0.29
CA LEU A 353 21.50 -3.07 0.71
C LEU A 353 21.06 -4.47 0.31
N GLN A 354 20.88 -5.32 1.30
CA GLN A 354 20.19 -6.61 1.14
C GLN A 354 18.82 -6.50 1.81
N GLN A 355 17.73 -6.66 1.05
CA GLN A 355 16.37 -6.47 1.53
C GLN A 355 15.52 -7.68 1.17
N GLY A 356 14.80 -8.22 2.15
CA GLY A 356 13.83 -9.29 1.90
C GLY A 356 12.62 -8.74 1.16
N MET A 357 12.54 -9.00 -0.15
CA MET A 357 11.42 -8.59 -0.99
C MET A 357 10.49 -9.78 -1.27
N ASN A 358 9.18 -9.52 -1.41
CA ASN A 358 8.20 -10.56 -1.65
C ASN A 358 7.81 -10.63 -3.12
N HIS A 359 8.48 -11.51 -3.86
CA HIS A 359 8.29 -11.66 -5.30
C HIS A 359 7.09 -12.52 -5.71
N SER A 360 6.29 -13.06 -4.76
CA SER A 360 5.17 -13.97 -5.08
C SER A 360 4.14 -13.38 -6.04
N HIS A 361 3.96 -12.05 -6.04
CA HIS A 361 3.00 -11.36 -6.91
C HIS A 361 3.56 -10.99 -8.29
N TYR A 362 4.78 -11.41 -8.63
CA TYR A 362 5.40 -11.10 -9.93
C TYR A 362 4.51 -11.53 -11.11
N PRO A 363 4.25 -10.66 -12.11
CA PRO A 363 4.86 -9.36 -12.38
C PRO A 363 4.05 -8.15 -11.90
N LEU A 364 2.99 -8.38 -11.14
CA LEU A 364 2.11 -7.35 -10.57
C LEU A 364 2.56 -6.95 -9.16
N ASN A 365 3.81 -7.23 -8.81
CA ASN A 365 4.36 -6.95 -7.50
C ASN A 365 4.71 -5.47 -7.32
N ARG A 366 4.60 -5.06 -6.07
CA ARG A 366 4.99 -3.74 -5.56
C ARG A 366 6.03 -4.01 -4.49
N GLU A 367 7.11 -3.26 -4.53
CA GLU A 367 8.17 -3.38 -3.55
C GLU A 367 8.41 -2.03 -2.88
N THR A 368 8.91 -2.10 -1.65
CA THR A 368 9.31 -0.93 -0.90
C THR A 368 10.80 -1.05 -0.64
N VAL A 369 11.57 -0.12 -1.21
CA VAL A 369 12.99 0.01 -0.89
C VAL A 369 13.09 0.83 0.38
N ASN A 370 13.56 0.20 1.45
CA ASN A 370 13.73 0.84 2.76
C ASN A 370 15.15 1.40 2.87
N LEU A 371 15.31 2.68 3.16
CA LEU A 371 16.61 3.26 3.41
C LEU A 371 16.64 3.74 4.85
N HIS A 372 17.02 2.84 5.75
CA HIS A 372 17.18 3.11 7.17
C HIS A 372 18.53 3.80 7.43
N PHE A 373 18.49 4.95 8.10
CA PHE A 373 19.69 5.69 8.51
C PHE A 373 19.54 6.30 9.91
N SER A 374 20.63 6.26 10.67
CA SER A 374 20.70 6.74 12.04
C SER A 374 21.90 7.66 12.27
N VAL A 375 22.03 8.16 13.49
CA VAL A 375 23.23 8.89 13.93
C VAL A 375 24.45 7.95 13.99
N PRO A 376 25.68 8.45 13.79
CA PRO A 376 26.88 7.66 14.07
C PRO A 376 26.88 7.12 15.50
N GLU A 377 27.48 5.95 15.74
CA GLU A 377 27.50 5.30 17.05
C GLU A 377 28.13 6.19 18.15
N GLN A 378 29.08 7.04 17.78
CA GLN A 378 29.78 7.99 18.66
C GLN A 378 29.00 9.30 18.87
N ALA A 379 27.78 9.43 18.32
CA ALA A 379 26.97 10.62 18.46
C ALA A 379 26.21 10.63 19.78
N GLU A 380 26.57 11.55 20.67
CA GLU A 380 25.85 11.78 21.92
C GLU A 380 24.81 12.88 21.77
N ASN A 381 23.60 12.62 22.27
CA ASN A 381 22.51 13.61 22.36
C ASN A 381 22.13 14.29 21.03
N ILE A 382 22.23 13.59 19.91
CA ILE A 382 21.80 14.05 18.57
C ILE A 382 20.64 13.20 18.11
N ALA A 383 19.64 13.84 17.49
CA ALA A 383 18.55 13.15 16.82
C ALA A 383 18.34 13.72 15.41
N LEU A 384 18.16 12.83 14.44
CA LEU A 384 17.92 13.23 13.06
C LEU A 384 16.43 13.53 12.86
N ILE A 385 16.13 14.64 12.18
CA ILE A 385 14.77 14.97 11.71
C ILE A 385 14.80 15.18 10.20
N PRO A 386 13.76 14.82 9.43
CA PRO A 386 13.76 15.03 7.99
C PRO A 386 13.72 16.52 7.65
N ASP A 387 14.56 16.97 6.72
CA ASP A 387 14.59 18.35 6.23
C ASP A 387 13.50 18.58 5.17
N LEU A 388 12.24 18.47 5.57
CA LEU A 388 11.07 18.55 4.67
C LEU A 388 11.02 19.88 3.89
N ASP A 389 11.48 20.97 4.50
CA ASP A 389 11.51 22.31 3.87
C ASP A 389 12.46 22.40 2.67
N ALA A 390 13.43 21.48 2.55
CA ALA A 390 14.33 21.43 1.39
C ALA A 390 13.69 20.80 0.14
N TYR A 391 12.54 20.14 0.29
CA TYR A 391 11.85 19.48 -0.82
C TYR A 391 10.69 20.33 -1.34
N PRO A 392 10.51 20.43 -2.67
CA PRO A 392 9.30 21.01 -3.24
C PRO A 392 8.05 20.23 -2.82
N LYS A 393 6.99 20.94 -2.41
CA LYS A 393 5.74 20.36 -1.86
C LYS A 393 5.02 19.34 -2.77
N ALA A 394 5.30 19.35 -4.08
CA ALA A 394 4.67 18.48 -5.08
C ALA A 394 5.62 17.36 -5.59
N THR A 395 6.75 17.12 -4.93
CA THR A 395 7.75 16.13 -5.35
C THR A 395 7.82 14.95 -4.40
N LYS A 396 8.28 13.81 -4.93
CA LYS A 396 8.63 12.61 -4.16
C LYS A 396 9.87 12.93 -3.31
N PRO A 397 9.73 13.19 -2.00
CA PRO A 397 10.86 13.62 -1.16
C PRO A 397 11.96 12.56 -1.19
N GLY A 398 13.21 13.00 -1.14
CA GLY A 398 14.34 12.08 -1.16
C GLY A 398 14.81 11.68 -2.56
N LEU A 399 14.08 11.97 -3.64
CA LEU A 399 14.41 11.47 -4.99
C LEU A 399 14.82 12.58 -5.97
N ASP A 400 15.72 12.26 -6.89
CA ASP A 400 15.97 13.09 -8.05
C ASP A 400 14.81 13.01 -9.06
N THR A 401 14.46 14.13 -9.70
CA THR A 401 13.38 14.18 -10.70
C THR A 401 13.72 13.39 -11.97
N ALA A 402 15.01 13.22 -12.26
CA ALA A 402 15.49 12.44 -13.40
C ALA A 402 15.72 10.95 -13.07
N LEU A 403 15.49 10.52 -11.82
CA LEU A 403 15.72 9.15 -11.41
C LEU A 403 14.80 8.21 -12.19
N ARG A 404 15.41 7.23 -12.86
CA ARG A 404 14.74 6.13 -13.56
C ARG A 404 15.35 4.82 -13.09
N ILE A 405 14.50 3.81 -12.96
CA ILE A 405 14.89 2.46 -12.56
C ILE A 405 14.42 1.52 -13.67
N ASP A 406 15.31 0.69 -14.19
CA ASP A 406 14.97 -0.20 -15.29
C ASP A 406 13.94 -1.24 -14.86
N GLY A 407 12.82 -1.29 -15.58
CA GLY A 407 11.71 -2.22 -15.31
C GLY A 407 10.89 -1.89 -14.06
N TRP A 408 11.05 -0.71 -13.46
CA TRP A 408 10.30 -0.26 -12.29
C TRP A 408 9.83 1.19 -12.43
N ASP A 409 8.58 1.44 -12.05
CA ASP A 409 8.04 2.77 -11.90
C ASP A 409 8.01 3.16 -10.43
N ILE A 410 8.58 4.31 -10.10
CA ILE A 410 8.46 4.89 -8.76
C ILE A 410 7.11 5.58 -8.68
N TYR A 411 6.26 5.23 -7.71
CA TYR A 411 4.96 5.90 -7.55
C TYR A 411 4.90 6.82 -6.34
N ALA A 412 5.66 6.56 -5.28
CA ALA A 412 5.73 7.42 -4.09
C ALA A 412 7.09 7.31 -3.39
N SER A 413 7.41 8.30 -2.56
CA SER A 413 8.44 8.18 -1.52
C SER A 413 8.02 9.00 -0.31
N ALA A 414 8.41 8.55 0.87
CA ALA A 414 8.12 9.24 2.11
C ALA A 414 9.18 8.92 3.16
N PHE A 415 9.44 9.88 4.04
CA PHE A 415 10.18 9.59 5.26
C PHE A 415 9.24 8.90 6.25
N HIS A 416 9.76 7.96 7.01
CA HIS A 416 9.09 7.25 8.07
C HIS A 416 10.03 7.24 9.28
N TYR A 417 9.50 6.94 10.46
CA TYR A 417 10.32 6.60 11.61
C TYR A 417 10.16 5.14 11.98
N LEU A 418 11.23 4.54 12.49
CA LEU A 418 11.25 3.20 13.06
C LEU A 418 11.66 3.32 14.53
N LEU A 419 11.02 2.55 15.41
CA LEU A 419 11.45 2.44 16.80
C LEU A 419 12.44 1.28 16.88
N THR A 420 13.71 1.59 17.11
CA THR A 420 14.79 0.59 17.19
C THR A 420 15.31 0.51 18.62
N ASP A 421 15.67 -0.69 19.09
CA ASP A 421 16.31 -0.83 20.39
C ASP A 421 17.66 -0.08 20.41
N ARG A 422 17.92 0.64 21.50
CA ARG A 422 19.16 1.43 21.65
C ARG A 422 20.38 0.51 21.55
N HIS A 423 21.37 0.90 20.73
CA HIS A 423 22.59 0.12 20.56
C HIS A 423 23.29 -0.13 21.92
N PRO A 424 23.64 -1.39 22.25
CA PRO A 424 24.14 -1.78 23.57
C PRO A 424 25.52 -1.23 23.94
N LEU A 425 26.30 -0.66 22.99
CA LEU A 425 27.65 -0.14 23.24
C LEU A 425 27.70 1.23 23.94
N SER A 426 26.55 1.82 24.31
CA SER A 426 26.48 2.97 25.24
C SER A 426 26.62 2.51 26.70
N GLU A 427 27.60 1.64 26.98
CA GLU A 427 27.81 0.94 28.26
C GLU A 427 28.19 1.86 29.44
N LEU A 428 28.30 3.18 29.23
CA LEU A 428 28.60 4.14 30.28
C LEU A 428 27.37 4.71 31.00
N HIS A 429 26.16 4.39 30.55
CA HIS A 429 24.95 4.72 31.30
C HIS A 429 24.06 3.49 31.42
N GLU A 430 23.93 3.04 32.67
CA GLU A 430 22.94 2.14 33.25
C GLU A 430 21.77 1.80 32.29
N LYS A 431 21.61 0.51 31.96
CA LYS A 431 20.47 -0.13 31.27
C LYS A 431 19.27 0.80 31.06
N SER A 432 19.35 1.65 30.05
CA SER A 432 18.22 2.42 29.56
C SER A 432 17.47 1.50 28.60
N GLU A 433 16.59 0.65 29.13
CA GLU A 433 15.53 0.03 28.30
C GLU A 433 14.75 1.17 27.62
N GLY A 434 14.88 1.29 26.31
CA GLY A 434 14.23 2.35 25.55
C GLY A 434 14.47 2.22 24.06
N GLN A 435 13.40 2.21 23.28
CA GLN A 435 13.47 2.21 21.82
C GLN A 435 13.68 3.63 21.31
N VAL A 436 14.71 3.90 20.51
CA VAL A 436 14.96 5.23 19.96
C VAL A 436 14.31 5.34 18.56
N PRO A 437 13.60 6.44 18.25
CA PRO A 437 13.12 6.69 16.90
C PRO A 437 14.27 6.97 15.94
N GLU A 438 14.38 6.19 14.88
CA GLU A 438 15.35 6.33 13.79
C GLU A 438 14.64 6.67 12.47
N LEU A 439 15.35 7.27 11.52
CA LEU A 439 14.76 7.72 10.25
C LEU A 439 14.88 6.65 9.17
N ASN A 440 13.79 6.47 8.42
CA ASN A 440 13.75 5.58 7.28
C ASN A 440 13.15 6.31 6.07
N LEU A 441 13.84 6.31 4.94
CA LEU A 441 13.26 6.77 3.67
C LEU A 441 12.70 5.55 2.94
N LYS A 442 11.37 5.49 2.79
CA LYS A 442 10.71 4.46 1.99
C LYS A 442 10.51 4.95 0.57
N ILE A 443 10.96 4.16 -0.41
CA ILE A 443 10.77 4.41 -1.83
C ILE A 443 9.86 3.31 -2.37
N TYR A 444 8.68 3.70 -2.82
CA TYR A 444 7.67 2.78 -3.29
C TYR A 444 7.76 2.61 -4.80
N VAL A 445 8.02 1.37 -5.22
CA VAL A 445 8.20 1.01 -6.62
C VAL A 445 7.21 -0.06 -7.05
N ARG A 446 6.82 -0.03 -8.31
CA ARG A 446 5.97 -1.05 -8.94
C ARG A 446 6.63 -1.55 -10.22
N ARG A 447 6.47 -2.84 -10.52
CA ARG A 447 7.04 -3.40 -11.76
C ARG A 447 6.40 -2.77 -13.00
N SER A 448 7.22 -2.56 -14.02
CA SER A 448 6.72 -2.25 -15.36
C SER A 448 6.08 -3.50 -15.96
N PHE A 449 4.76 -3.50 -16.01
CA PHE A 449 3.95 -4.67 -16.38
C PHE A 449 4.17 -5.12 -17.83
N TRP A 450 4.12 -4.18 -18.78
CA TRP A 450 4.04 -4.49 -20.21
C TRP A 450 5.25 -5.27 -20.75
N GLY A 451 6.45 -4.95 -20.27
CA GLY A 451 7.66 -5.67 -20.68
C GLY A 451 7.57 -7.16 -20.35
N VAL A 452 7.07 -7.49 -19.16
CA VAL A 452 6.98 -8.90 -18.70
C VAL A 452 5.85 -9.65 -19.40
N VAL A 453 4.72 -8.99 -19.65
CA VAL A 453 3.59 -9.58 -20.39
C VAL A 453 4.01 -9.99 -21.78
N ILE A 454 4.67 -9.10 -22.52
CA ILE A 454 5.07 -9.35 -23.90
C ILE A 454 6.04 -10.54 -23.97
N LEU A 455 7.00 -10.60 -23.03
CA LEU A 455 8.02 -11.65 -23.02
C LEU A 455 7.47 -13.04 -22.68
N ASN A 456 6.54 -13.14 -21.72
CA ASN A 456 6.13 -14.44 -21.17
C ASN A 456 4.69 -14.86 -21.54
N LEU A 457 3.72 -13.94 -21.48
CA LEU A 457 2.31 -14.28 -21.66
C LEU A 457 1.91 -14.49 -23.13
N ILE A 458 2.59 -13.85 -24.08
CA ILE A 458 2.35 -14.09 -25.51
C ILE A 458 2.60 -15.56 -25.85
N TYR A 459 3.71 -16.12 -25.35
CA TYR A 459 4.05 -17.51 -25.59
C TYR A 459 2.99 -18.47 -25.02
N VAL A 460 2.59 -18.25 -23.76
CA VAL A 460 1.49 -19.00 -23.12
C VAL A 460 0.20 -18.93 -23.94
N GLY A 461 -0.19 -17.73 -24.38
CA GLY A 461 -1.38 -17.53 -25.21
C GLY A 461 -1.31 -18.27 -26.54
N MET A 462 -0.15 -18.27 -27.21
CA MET A 462 0.05 -19.01 -28.46
C MET A 462 -0.11 -20.51 -28.27
N VAL A 463 0.48 -21.09 -27.21
CA VAL A 463 0.34 -22.53 -26.92
C VAL A 463 -1.12 -22.89 -26.62
N LEU A 464 -1.82 -22.09 -25.82
CA LEU A 464 -3.25 -22.31 -25.52
C LEU A 464 -4.13 -22.23 -26.78
N LEU A 465 -3.83 -21.32 -27.71
CA LEU A 465 -4.54 -21.21 -28.99
C LEU A 465 -4.27 -22.42 -29.89
N LEU A 466 -3.02 -22.88 -29.96
CA LEU A 466 -2.64 -24.07 -30.75
C LEU A 466 -3.33 -25.34 -30.21
N LEU A 467 -3.33 -25.54 -28.89
CA LEU A 467 -4.03 -26.65 -28.25
C LEU A 467 -5.54 -26.59 -28.50
N PHE A 468 -6.14 -25.41 -28.43
CA PHE A 468 -7.55 -25.22 -28.77
C PHE A 468 -7.85 -25.52 -30.23
N TRP A 469 -6.94 -25.12 -31.14
CA TRP A 469 -7.08 -25.42 -32.56
C TRP A 469 -7.06 -26.92 -32.83
N VAL A 470 -6.12 -27.64 -32.20
CA VAL A 470 -6.05 -29.11 -32.23
C VAL A 470 -7.34 -29.71 -31.67
N LEU A 471 -7.86 -29.19 -30.55
CA LEU A 471 -9.11 -29.63 -29.95
C LEU A 471 -10.32 -29.40 -30.86
N ILE A 472 -10.41 -28.30 -31.62
CA ILE A 472 -11.54 -28.08 -32.55
C ILE A 472 -11.55 -29.10 -33.69
N ARG A 473 -10.37 -29.55 -34.14
CA ARG A 473 -10.20 -30.49 -35.25
C ARG A 473 -10.68 -31.91 -34.94
N THR A 474 -11.04 -32.22 -33.69
CA THR A 474 -11.59 -33.53 -33.28
C THR A 474 -13.05 -33.73 -33.70
N THR A 475 -13.29 -33.93 -34.98
CA THR A 475 -14.63 -34.26 -35.49
C THR A 475 -14.67 -35.70 -35.97
N SER A 476 -15.81 -36.37 -35.78
CA SER A 476 -16.04 -37.76 -36.25
C SER A 476 -15.68 -37.98 -37.72
N ALA A 477 -15.88 -36.95 -38.56
CA ALA A 477 -15.49 -36.95 -39.98
C ALA A 477 -13.97 -37.13 -40.24
N TYR A 478 -13.12 -36.83 -39.25
CA TYR A 478 -11.67 -36.94 -39.33
C TYR A 478 -11.11 -38.03 -38.41
N TYR A 479 -11.96 -38.84 -37.77
CA TYR A 479 -11.53 -39.88 -36.83
C TYR A 479 -10.57 -40.90 -37.45
N GLU A 480 -10.82 -41.30 -38.70
CA GLU A 480 -9.95 -42.26 -39.41
C GLU A 480 -8.64 -41.63 -39.91
N LEU A 481 -8.60 -40.29 -40.05
CA LEU A 481 -7.41 -39.56 -40.49
C LEU A 481 -6.41 -39.25 -39.37
N TYR A 482 -6.84 -39.28 -38.10
CA TYR A 482 -6.01 -38.93 -36.96
C TYR A 482 -6.05 -40.05 -35.91
N ARG A 483 -4.92 -40.74 -35.75
CA ARG A 483 -4.74 -41.65 -34.62
C ARG A 483 -4.53 -40.81 -33.36
N PRO A 484 -4.97 -41.27 -32.17
CA PRO A 484 -4.72 -40.58 -30.91
C PRO A 484 -3.24 -40.21 -30.69
N LEU A 485 -2.30 -41.03 -31.18
CA LEU A 485 -0.86 -40.76 -31.13
C LEU A 485 -0.42 -39.56 -31.97
N ASP A 486 -1.13 -39.21 -33.04
CA ASP A 486 -0.74 -38.12 -33.96
C ASP A 486 -0.87 -36.74 -33.29
N ILE A 487 -1.63 -36.65 -32.19
CA ILE A 487 -1.78 -35.43 -31.38
C ILE A 487 -0.78 -35.38 -30.22
N PHE A 488 -0.28 -36.53 -29.75
CA PHE A 488 0.74 -36.57 -28.71
C PHE A 488 2.05 -35.92 -29.18
N GLY A 489 2.44 -36.11 -30.43
CA GLY A 489 3.65 -35.48 -31.00
C GLY A 489 3.65 -33.95 -30.88
N PRO A 490 2.64 -33.25 -31.43
CA PRO A 490 2.49 -31.80 -31.27
C PRO A 490 2.40 -31.34 -29.81
N ALA A 491 1.65 -32.05 -28.96
CA ALA A 491 1.52 -31.71 -27.55
C ALA A 491 2.87 -31.80 -26.81
N MET A 492 3.64 -32.85 -27.05
CA MET A 492 5.00 -33.00 -26.51
C MET A 492 5.98 -31.97 -27.08
N GLY A 493 5.85 -31.62 -28.36
CA GLY A 493 6.65 -30.59 -29.01
C GLY A 493 6.43 -29.19 -28.43
N LEU A 494 5.24 -28.89 -27.93
CA LEU A 494 4.92 -27.63 -27.24
C LEU A 494 5.41 -27.59 -25.79
N LEU A 495 5.57 -28.76 -25.15
CA LEU A 495 5.95 -28.85 -23.73
C LEU A 495 7.41 -28.46 -23.47
N PHE A 496 8.34 -28.81 -24.37
CA PHE A 496 9.76 -28.49 -24.18
C PHE A 496 10.07 -26.97 -24.18
N PRO A 497 9.67 -26.19 -25.21
CA PRO A 497 9.90 -24.76 -25.19
C PRO A 497 9.11 -24.04 -24.08
N LEU A 498 8.00 -24.62 -23.60
CA LEU A 498 7.27 -24.13 -22.42
C LEU A 498 8.06 -24.31 -21.12
N LEU A 499 8.66 -25.49 -20.90
CA LEU A 499 9.56 -25.73 -19.76
C LEU A 499 10.78 -24.80 -19.81
N PHE A 500 11.33 -24.58 -21.00
CA PHE A 500 12.45 -23.64 -21.17
C PHE A 500 12.04 -22.20 -20.85
N ALA A 501 10.85 -21.78 -21.29
CA ALA A 501 10.32 -20.45 -20.97
C ALA A 501 10.11 -20.27 -19.45
N GLN A 502 9.54 -21.27 -18.76
CA GLN A 502 9.39 -21.23 -17.31
C GLN A 502 10.76 -21.23 -16.59
N SER A 503 11.71 -22.04 -17.04
CA SER A 503 13.06 -22.06 -16.46
C SER A 503 13.75 -20.70 -16.59
N ASN A 504 13.64 -20.05 -17.75
CA ASN A 504 14.19 -18.70 -17.96
C ASN A 504 13.53 -17.64 -17.07
N LEU A 505 12.22 -17.77 -16.79
CA LEU A 505 11.53 -16.90 -15.83
C LEU A 505 12.20 -16.99 -14.44
N HIS A 506 12.43 -18.21 -13.92
CA HIS A 506 13.08 -18.39 -12.63
C HIS A 506 14.55 -17.97 -12.62
N LEU A 507 15.27 -18.17 -13.73
CA LEU A 507 16.65 -17.71 -13.89
C LEU A 507 16.77 -16.17 -13.95
N GLY A 508 15.73 -15.48 -14.40
CA GLY A 508 15.69 -14.01 -14.38
C GLY A 508 15.35 -13.41 -13.01
N VAL A 509 14.75 -14.19 -12.11
CA VAL A 509 14.21 -13.75 -10.81
C VAL A 509 14.92 -14.47 -9.64
N ILE A 510 16.14 -15.00 -9.85
CA ILE A 510 16.86 -15.86 -8.89
C ILE A 510 17.02 -15.17 -7.53
N GLY A 511 16.28 -15.68 -6.55
CA GLY A 511 16.35 -15.27 -5.14
C GLY A 511 15.37 -15.99 -4.22
N VAL A 512 14.28 -16.59 -4.74
CA VAL A 512 13.19 -17.09 -3.89
C VAL A 512 12.83 -18.54 -4.18
N GLU A 513 12.75 -19.36 -3.13
CA GLU A 513 12.21 -20.73 -3.12
C GLU A 513 10.66 -20.77 -3.24
N ARG A 514 10.03 -19.76 -3.83
CA ARG A 514 8.56 -19.60 -3.84
C ARG A 514 8.01 -19.52 -5.25
N LEU A 515 6.77 -20.00 -5.39
CA LEU A 515 5.99 -19.89 -6.62
C LEU A 515 5.62 -18.42 -6.90
N PHE A 516 5.75 -18.02 -8.16
CA PHE A 516 5.33 -16.73 -8.67
C PHE A 516 3.91 -16.81 -9.24
N TYR A 517 3.18 -15.69 -9.24
CA TYR A 517 1.87 -15.62 -9.91
C TYR A 517 1.93 -16.06 -11.38
N LEU A 518 3.02 -15.75 -12.09
CA LEU A 518 3.19 -16.16 -13.48
C LEU A 518 3.39 -17.69 -13.64
N ASP A 519 3.88 -18.42 -12.63
CA ASP A 519 4.00 -19.89 -12.69
C ASP A 519 2.65 -20.58 -12.89
N TYR A 520 1.59 -20.00 -12.33
CA TYR A 520 0.24 -20.53 -12.51
C TYR A 520 -0.21 -20.49 -13.96
N PHE A 521 0.25 -19.52 -14.77
CA PHE A 521 -0.02 -19.52 -16.21
C PHE A 521 0.60 -20.74 -16.89
N TYR A 522 1.86 -21.06 -16.58
CA TYR A 522 2.51 -22.26 -17.09
C TYR A 522 1.81 -23.54 -16.61
N PHE A 523 1.43 -23.61 -15.33
CA PHE A 523 0.66 -24.74 -14.79
C PHE A 523 -0.69 -24.93 -15.48
N MET A 524 -1.38 -23.84 -15.84
CA MET A 524 -2.62 -23.94 -16.62
C MET A 524 -2.39 -24.48 -18.03
N VAL A 525 -1.26 -24.14 -18.67
CA VAL A 525 -0.90 -24.74 -19.95
C VAL A 525 -0.59 -26.23 -19.80
N TYR A 526 0.15 -26.65 -18.76
CA TYR A 526 0.40 -28.08 -18.51
C TYR A 526 -0.90 -28.84 -18.28
N LEU A 527 -1.81 -28.28 -17.48
CA LEU A 527 -3.14 -28.84 -17.28
C LEU A 527 -3.92 -28.93 -18.60
N ALA A 528 -3.89 -27.89 -19.43
CA ALA A 528 -4.53 -27.88 -20.74
C ALA A 528 -3.97 -28.96 -21.67
N ILE A 529 -2.64 -29.16 -21.70
CA ILE A 529 -1.99 -30.24 -22.47
C ILE A 529 -2.54 -31.59 -22.01
N VAL A 530 -2.54 -31.86 -20.71
CA VAL A 530 -3.03 -33.13 -20.15
C VAL A 530 -4.52 -33.35 -20.45
N LEU A 531 -5.36 -32.32 -20.26
CA LEU A 531 -6.81 -32.42 -20.51
C LEU A 531 -7.12 -32.64 -21.99
N VAL A 532 -6.41 -31.96 -22.90
CA VAL A 532 -6.56 -32.16 -24.35
C VAL A 532 -6.12 -33.57 -24.72
N SER A 533 -4.93 -34.02 -24.29
CA SER A 533 -4.45 -35.39 -24.54
C SER A 533 -5.40 -36.46 -23.98
N ALA A 534 -5.94 -36.26 -22.77
CA ALA A 534 -6.92 -37.15 -22.17
C ALA A 534 -8.22 -37.20 -22.99
N HIS A 535 -8.72 -36.05 -23.45
CA HIS A 535 -9.88 -36.01 -24.33
C HIS A 535 -9.66 -36.88 -25.58
N PHE A 536 -8.51 -36.78 -26.23
CA PHE A 536 -8.18 -37.62 -27.40
C PHE A 536 -8.11 -39.12 -27.09
N LEU A 537 -7.55 -39.50 -25.94
CA LEU A 537 -7.43 -40.90 -25.54
C LEU A 537 -8.80 -41.54 -25.27
N PHE A 538 -9.71 -40.78 -24.64
CA PHE A 538 -11.05 -41.26 -24.27
C PHE A 538 -12.12 -40.97 -25.34
N TRP A 539 -11.77 -40.22 -26.38
CA TRP A 539 -12.67 -39.93 -27.49
C TRP A 539 -12.87 -41.21 -28.32
N ALA A 540 -14.07 -41.79 -28.20
CA ALA A 540 -14.46 -43.00 -28.89
C ALA A 540 -15.80 -42.76 -29.59
N PRO A 541 -15.88 -42.77 -30.93
CA PRO A 541 -17.07 -42.38 -31.69
C PRO A 541 -18.29 -43.27 -31.41
N GLN A 542 -18.11 -44.45 -30.82
CA GLN A 542 -19.16 -45.43 -30.60
C GLN A 542 -19.73 -45.47 -29.17
N LYS A 543 -19.16 -44.74 -28.20
CA LYS A 543 -19.68 -44.73 -26.81
C LYS A 543 -20.43 -43.43 -26.52
N ALA A 544 -21.74 -43.55 -26.22
CA ALA A 544 -22.62 -42.46 -25.82
C ALA A 544 -22.37 -42.00 -24.37
N THR A 545 -21.13 -41.60 -24.06
CA THR A 545 -20.81 -40.87 -22.83
C THR A 545 -21.03 -39.38 -23.02
N VAL A 546 -21.29 -38.65 -21.92
CA VAL A 546 -21.45 -37.19 -21.92
C VAL A 546 -20.27 -36.48 -22.60
N LEU A 547 -19.06 -37.05 -22.49
CA LEU A 547 -17.83 -36.55 -23.15
C LEU A 547 -17.80 -36.71 -24.68
N ASN A 548 -18.52 -37.68 -25.24
CA ASN A 548 -18.55 -37.98 -26.68
C ASN A 548 -19.82 -37.44 -27.37
N ARG A 549 -20.71 -36.78 -26.62
CA ARG A 549 -21.90 -36.15 -27.18
C ARG A 549 -21.49 -35.12 -28.24
N GLU A 550 -22.03 -35.29 -29.45
CA GLU A 550 -21.96 -34.28 -30.52
C GLU A 550 -20.52 -33.84 -30.89
N ASP A 551 -19.61 -34.81 -31.06
CA ASP A 551 -18.18 -34.58 -31.32
C ASP A 551 -17.47 -33.83 -30.18
N GLY A 552 -17.84 -34.14 -28.93
CA GLY A 552 -17.21 -33.55 -27.75
C GLY A 552 -17.45 -32.04 -27.62
N ILE A 553 -18.61 -31.55 -28.10
CA ILE A 553 -18.91 -30.12 -28.09
C ILE A 553 -18.80 -29.50 -26.70
N LEU A 554 -19.16 -30.26 -25.65
CA LEU A 554 -19.05 -29.83 -24.27
C LEU A 554 -17.58 -29.55 -23.89
N VAL A 555 -16.67 -30.48 -24.19
CA VAL A 555 -15.24 -30.34 -23.87
C VAL A 555 -14.65 -29.14 -24.61
N LYS A 556 -14.99 -28.98 -25.89
CA LYS A 556 -14.57 -27.82 -26.72
C LYS A 556 -15.07 -26.50 -26.14
N SER A 557 -16.32 -26.47 -25.68
CA SER A 557 -16.94 -25.27 -25.11
C SER A 557 -16.50 -24.99 -23.67
N MET A 558 -16.00 -25.98 -22.92
CA MET A 558 -15.49 -25.78 -21.57
C MET A 558 -14.01 -25.37 -21.53
N TYR A 559 -13.26 -25.55 -22.61
CA TYR A 559 -11.82 -25.27 -22.66
C TYR A 559 -11.45 -23.86 -22.15
N TRP A 560 -11.97 -22.81 -22.80
CA TRP A 560 -11.66 -21.42 -22.41
C TRP A 560 -12.26 -21.03 -21.05
N PRO A 561 -13.54 -21.32 -20.76
CA PRO A 561 -14.11 -21.05 -19.45
C PRO A 561 -13.35 -21.68 -18.29
N LEU A 562 -12.88 -22.91 -18.45
CA LEU A 562 -12.18 -23.63 -17.39
C LEU A 562 -10.80 -23.01 -17.14
N ILE A 563 -10.03 -22.74 -18.20
CA ILE A 563 -8.70 -22.16 -18.07
C ILE A 563 -8.78 -20.74 -17.49
N LEU A 564 -9.65 -19.90 -18.05
CA LEU A 564 -9.83 -18.51 -17.58
C LEU A 564 -10.43 -18.47 -16.18
N GLY A 565 -11.37 -19.36 -15.86
CA GLY A 565 -11.97 -19.45 -14.53
C GLY A 565 -10.97 -19.88 -13.47
N CYS A 566 -10.10 -20.85 -13.77
CA CYS A 566 -9.01 -21.23 -12.88
C CYS A 566 -7.99 -20.10 -12.69
N LEU A 567 -7.62 -19.38 -13.77
CA LEU A 567 -6.74 -18.22 -13.67
C LEU A 567 -7.37 -17.09 -12.86
N GLU A 568 -8.66 -16.81 -13.05
CA GLU A 568 -9.39 -15.82 -12.26
C GLU A 568 -9.43 -16.23 -10.79
N LEU A 569 -9.71 -17.50 -10.47
CA LEU A 569 -9.69 -18.02 -9.10
C LEU A 569 -8.31 -17.84 -8.45
N VAL A 570 -7.23 -18.23 -9.14
CA VAL A 570 -5.86 -18.05 -8.65
C VAL A 570 -5.55 -16.57 -8.41
N THR A 571 -5.92 -15.71 -9.36
CA THR A 571 -5.75 -14.25 -9.25
C THR A 571 -6.53 -13.71 -8.06
N LEU A 572 -7.73 -14.22 -7.83
CA LEU A 572 -8.54 -13.86 -6.68
C LEU A 572 -7.84 -14.26 -5.38
N THR A 573 -7.39 -15.50 -5.23
CA THR A 573 -6.77 -16.03 -3.99
C THR A 573 -5.40 -15.46 -3.63
N LEU A 574 -4.61 -15.02 -4.62
CA LEU A 574 -3.24 -14.55 -4.37
C LEU A 574 -3.19 -13.06 -4.02
N PHE A 575 -4.12 -12.28 -4.56
CA PHE A 575 -4.16 -10.83 -4.38
C PHE A 575 -5.23 -10.39 -3.38
N TRP A 576 -6.16 -11.28 -3.00
CA TRP A 576 -7.28 -11.05 -2.08
C TRP A 576 -7.54 -12.28 -1.21
#